data_AF-F4BYX2-F1
#
_entry.id   AF-F4BYX2-F1
#
_cell.length_a   1.000
_cell.length_b   1.000
_cell.length_c   1.000
_cell.angle_alpha   90.00
_cell.angle_beta   90.00
_cell.angle_gamma   90.00
#
_symmetry.space_group_name_H-M   'P 1'
#
loop_
_entity.id
_entity.type
_entity.pdbx_description
1 polymer ?
#
loop_
_entity_poly.entity_id
_entity_poly.type
_entity_poly.pdbx_seq_one_letter_code
_entity_poly.pdbx_strand_id
1 'polypeptide(L)'
;MKLSLDKKKKFVEFINQKWMEPQACPICKEQNWAIPDNIYELREIKYKELKNLKITPLVEIICLNCGYTILMNAMVSGIYKEGEAKASNEAGCTSSKTGISEKR
;
A
#
# COMPACT_ATOMS: atom_id res chain seq x y z
N MET A 1 2.95 5.72 -0.67
CA MET A 1 3.80 4.57 -1.03
C MET A 1 2.94 3.50 -1.71
N LYS A 2 3.44 2.81 -2.74
CA LYS A 2 2.70 1.70 -3.39
C LYS A 2 3.06 0.33 -2.80
N LEU A 3 2.05 -0.46 -2.43
CA LEU A 3 2.12 -1.88 -2.07
C LEU A 3 2.59 -2.67 -3.28
N SER A 4 3.64 -3.48 -3.09
CA SER A 4 4.00 -4.50 -4.07
C SER A 4 3.02 -5.67 -3.98
N LEU A 5 3.00 -6.51 -5.01
CA LEU A 5 2.18 -7.72 -5.05
C LEU A 5 2.40 -8.62 -3.83
N ASP A 6 3.66 -8.79 -3.41
CA ASP A 6 4.00 -9.62 -2.24
C ASP A 6 3.48 -9.04 -0.93
N LYS A 7 3.58 -7.70 -0.76
CA LYS A 7 3.02 -7.03 0.42
C LYS A 7 1.49 -7.13 0.43
N LYS A 8 0.84 -7.07 -0.73
CA LYS A 8 -0.61 -7.24 -0.85
C LYS A 8 -1.07 -8.65 -0.47
N LYS A 9 -0.36 -9.68 -0.94
CA LYS A 9 -0.63 -11.08 -0.56
C LYS A 9 -0.52 -11.28 0.96
N LYS A 10 0.56 -10.82 1.58
CA LYS A 10 0.75 -10.85 3.04
C LYS A 10 -0.36 -10.12 3.80
N PHE A 11 -0.83 -9.00 3.25
CA PHE A 11 -1.93 -8.27 3.86
C PHE A 11 -3.25 -9.03 3.78
N VAL A 12 -3.55 -9.67 2.65
CA VAL A 12 -4.73 -10.53 2.50
C VAL A 12 -4.67 -11.72 3.45
N GLU A 13 -3.50 -12.36 3.60
CA GLU A 13 -3.30 -13.43 4.59
C GLU A 13 -3.56 -12.94 6.02
N PHE A 14 -3.04 -11.76 6.38
CA PHE A 14 -3.29 -11.13 7.68
C PHE A 14 -4.79 -10.88 7.90
N ILE A 15 -5.49 -10.34 6.90
CA ILE A 15 -6.94 -10.12 6.98
C ILE A 15 -7.68 -11.44 7.22
N ASN A 16 -7.42 -12.46 6.40
CA ASN A 16 -8.12 -13.74 6.51
C ASN A 16 -7.87 -14.44 7.87
N GLN A 17 -6.73 -14.15 8.52
CA GLN A 17 -6.43 -14.67 9.86
C GLN A 17 -7.09 -13.87 10.99
N LYS A 18 -7.33 -12.57 10.81
CA LYS A 18 -7.80 -11.67 11.89
C LYS A 18 -9.26 -11.25 11.76
N TRP A 19 -9.77 -11.17 10.55
CA TRP A 19 -11.16 -10.84 10.25
C TRP A 19 -11.97 -12.13 10.23
N MET A 20 -12.56 -12.46 11.39
CA MET A 20 -13.43 -13.63 11.53
C MET A 20 -14.73 -13.46 10.73
N GLU A 21 -15.23 -14.55 10.16
CA GLU A 21 -16.45 -14.56 9.35
C GLU A 21 -17.72 -14.16 10.15
N PRO A 22 -18.73 -13.54 9.50
CA PRO A 22 -18.75 -13.19 8.08
C PRO A 22 -17.99 -11.88 7.77
N GLN A 23 -17.20 -11.85 6.69
CA GLN A 23 -16.56 -10.61 6.17
C GLN A 23 -17.56 -9.67 5.45
N ALA A 24 -18.78 -9.54 5.98
CA ALA A 24 -19.82 -8.70 5.41
C ALA A 24 -19.62 -7.22 5.75
N CYS A 25 -19.91 -6.34 4.79
CA CYS A 25 -19.91 -4.90 5.01
C CYS A 25 -20.92 -4.54 6.12
N PRO A 26 -20.52 -3.80 7.16
CA PRO A 26 -21.43 -3.49 8.26
C PRO A 26 -22.60 -2.59 7.82
N ILE A 27 -22.42 -1.83 6.73
CA ILE A 27 -23.40 -0.88 6.19
C ILE A 27 -24.40 -1.57 5.25
N CYS A 28 -23.93 -2.20 4.17
CA CYS A 28 -24.80 -2.74 3.12
C CYS A 28 -24.87 -4.28 3.08
N LYS A 29 -24.15 -4.97 3.96
CA LYS A 29 -24.09 -6.45 4.09
C LYS A 29 -23.46 -7.21 2.91
N GLU A 30 -23.10 -6.52 1.83
CA GLU A 30 -22.32 -7.09 0.72
C GLU A 30 -20.89 -7.49 1.14
N GLN A 31 -20.27 -8.40 0.40
CA GLN A 31 -18.89 -8.89 0.63
C GLN A 31 -17.90 -8.48 -0.46
N ASN A 32 -18.26 -7.49 -1.27
CA ASN A 32 -17.42 -7.01 -2.36
C ASN A 32 -16.44 -5.93 -1.87
N TRP A 33 -15.19 -6.33 -1.62
CA TRP A 33 -14.14 -5.46 -1.08
C TRP A 33 -12.99 -5.24 -2.07
N ALA A 34 -12.48 -4.01 -2.12
CA ALA A 34 -11.25 -3.66 -2.82
C ALA A 34 -10.15 -3.26 -1.83
N ILE A 35 -8.92 -3.66 -2.13
CA ILE A 35 -7.72 -3.22 -1.43
C ILE A 35 -6.87 -2.45 -2.45
N PRO A 36 -6.89 -1.10 -2.43
CA PRO A 36 -6.03 -0.29 -3.27
C PRO A 36 -4.55 -0.55 -2.98
N ASP A 37 -3.68 -0.27 -3.95
CA ASP A 37 -2.24 -0.50 -3.78
C ASP A 37 -1.56 0.62 -2.97
N ASN A 38 -2.28 1.56 -2.39
CA ASN A 38 -1.69 2.70 -1.70
C ASN A 38 -1.64 2.49 -0.18
N ILE A 39 -0.56 2.96 0.44
CA ILE A 39 -0.47 3.17 1.89
C ILE A 39 -0.62 4.67 2.13
N TYR A 40 -1.57 5.02 2.98
CA TYR A 40 -1.87 6.37 3.41
C TYR A 40 -1.30 6.62 4.81
N GLU A 41 -1.22 7.89 5.19
CA GLU A 41 -0.78 8.30 6.51
C GLU A 41 -1.90 9.06 7.20
N LEU A 42 -2.23 8.63 8.42
CA LEU A 42 -3.04 9.43 9.32
C LEU A 42 -2.10 10.18 10.27
N ARG A 43 -2.30 11.49 10.34
CA ARG A 43 -1.53 12.40 11.18
C ARG A 43 -2.46 13.03 12.21
N GLU A 44 -1.99 13.10 13.45
CA GLU A 44 -2.64 13.93 14.47
C GLU A 44 -2.53 15.40 14.07
N ILE A 45 -3.64 16.14 14.10
CA ILE A 45 -3.62 17.58 13.84
C ILE A 45 -3.10 18.28 15.11
N LYS A 46 -1.83 18.69 15.09
CA LYS A 46 -1.25 19.53 16.14
C LYS A 46 -1.12 20.97 15.65
N TYR A 47 -1.83 21.89 16.30
CA TYR A 47 -1.89 23.31 15.90
C TYR A 47 -0.56 24.06 16.10
N LYS A 48 0.38 23.55 16.91
CA LYS A 48 1.56 24.32 17.34
C LYS A 48 2.93 23.73 16.99
N GLU A 49 3.06 22.44 16.71
CA GLU A 49 4.38 21.85 16.42
C GLU A 49 4.30 20.71 15.37
N LEU A 50 5.08 20.87 14.29
CA LEU A 50 5.31 19.83 13.27
C LEU A 50 6.51 18.93 13.60
N LYS A 51 7.20 19.16 14.73
CA LYS A 51 8.32 18.33 15.18
C LYS A 51 7.75 17.09 15.88
N ASN A 52 8.30 15.91 15.55
CA ASN A 52 7.88 14.61 16.12
C ASN A 52 6.41 14.24 15.83
N LEU A 53 5.95 14.45 14.59
CA LEU A 53 4.63 14.00 14.17
C LEU A 53 4.55 12.47 14.22
N LYS A 54 3.67 11.96 15.07
CA LYS A 54 3.32 10.54 15.09
C LYS A 54 2.52 10.25 13.82
N ILE A 55 3.14 9.58 12.86
CA ILE A 55 2.50 9.13 11.62
C ILE A 55 2.00 7.70 11.83
N THR A 56 0.73 7.46 11.50
CA THR A 56 0.18 6.10 11.47
C THR A 56 -0.06 5.70 10.03
N PRO A 57 0.73 4.77 9.45
CA PRO A 57 0.50 4.27 8.11
C PRO A 57 -0.70 3.33 8.10
N LEU A 58 -1.58 3.51 7.10
CA LEU A 58 -2.85 2.82 6.97
C LEU A 58 -3.01 2.25 5.56
N VAL A 59 -3.65 1.08 5.47
CA VAL A 59 -4.17 0.52 4.22
C VAL A 59 -5.69 0.62 4.24
N GLU A 60 -6.24 1.04 3.11
CA GLU A 60 -7.68 1.12 2.89
C GLU A 60 -8.23 -0.25 2.44
N ILE A 61 -9.40 -0.60 2.95
CA ILE A 61 -10.24 -1.69 2.44
C ILE A 61 -11.62 -1.08 2.19
N ILE A 62 -12.05 -1.07 0.93
CA ILE A 62 -13.19 -0.29 0.48
C ILE A 62 -14.30 -1.24 0.01
N CYS A 63 -15.50 -1.11 0.56
CA CYS A 63 -16.66 -1.81 0.03
C CYS A 63 -17.02 -1.22 -1.34
N LEU A 64 -16.96 -2.02 -2.40
CA LEU A 64 -17.24 -1.55 -3.76
C LEU A 64 -18.72 -1.28 -4.04
N ASN A 65 -19.62 -1.69 -3.14
CA ASN A 65 -21.05 -1.41 -3.27
C ASN A 65 -21.44 -0.05 -2.69
N CYS A 66 -21.07 0.23 -1.43
CA CYS A 66 -21.54 1.43 -0.72
C CYS A 66 -20.43 2.39 -0.27
N GLY A 67 -19.17 2.11 -0.58
CA GLY A 67 -18.04 2.97 -0.25
C GLY A 67 -17.64 3.00 1.22
N TYR A 68 -18.17 2.09 2.06
CA TYR A 68 -17.70 1.97 3.44
C TYR A 68 -16.21 1.56 3.43
N THR A 69 -15.37 2.38 4.04
CA THR A 69 -13.91 2.21 4.04
C THR A 69 -13.41 1.89 5.44
N ILE A 70 -12.65 0.82 5.54
CA ILE A 70 -11.91 0.42 6.73
C ILE A 70 -10.45 0.88 6.55
N LEU A 71 -9.91 1.52 7.58
CA LEU A 71 -8.49 1.87 7.64
C LEU A 71 -7.78 0.92 8.61
N MET A 72 -6.84 0.11 8.11
CA MET A 72 -6.06 -0.82 8.93
C MET A 72 -4.61 -0.38 9.06
N ASN A 73 -4.06 -0.51 10.27
CA ASN A 73 -2.67 -0.17 10.57
C ASN A 73 -1.67 -1.07 9.82
N ALA A 74 -0.86 -0.47 8.95
CA ALA A 74 0.10 -1.17 8.09
C ALA A 74 1.34 -1.69 8.84
N MET A 75 1.67 -1.12 10.00
CA MET A 75 2.76 -1.63 10.86
C MET A 75 2.30 -2.91 11.57
N VAL A 76 1.09 -2.90 12.12
CA VAL A 76 0.52 -4.07 12.82
C VAL A 76 0.31 -5.25 11.87
N SER A 77 -0.06 -4.99 10.60
CA SER A 77 -0.15 -6.06 9.60
C SER A 77 1.20 -6.56 9.08
N GLY A 78 2.32 -5.94 9.48
CA GLY A 78 3.68 -6.36 9.11
C GLY A 78 4.11 -6.03 7.67
N ILE A 79 3.31 -5.27 6.92
CA ILE A 79 3.60 -4.89 5.53
C ILE A 79 4.38 -3.56 5.41
N TYR A 80 4.46 -2.81 6.50
CA TYR A 80 5.19 -1.56 6.59
C TYR A 80 6.19 -1.58 7.76
N LYS A 81 7.41 -1.12 7.52
CA LYS A 81 8.43 -0.87 8.54
C LYS A 81 8.98 0.54 8.36
N GLU A 82 9.19 1.23 9.47
CA GLU A 82 9.79 2.57 9.46
C GLU A 82 11.23 2.49 8.94
N GLY A 83 11.62 3.40 8.05
CA GLY A 83 12.95 3.42 7.44
C GLY A 83 13.13 2.56 6.17
N GLU A 84 12.10 1.87 5.68
CA GLU A 84 12.15 1.23 4.34
C GLU A 84 12.05 2.29 3.21
N ALA A 85 13.13 3.04 3.00
CA ALA A 85 13.33 3.78 1.74
C ALA A 85 13.54 2.74 0.62
N LYS A 86 12.63 2.70 -0.37
CA LYS A 86 12.81 1.82 -1.53
C LYS A 86 14.04 2.29 -2.33
N ALA A 87 15.05 1.44 -2.43
CA ALA A 87 15.92 1.41 -3.59
C ALA A 87 15.07 1.05 -4.82
N SER A 88 14.58 2.04 -5.55
CA SER A 88 14.13 1.84 -6.92
C SER A 88 15.38 1.83 -7.80
N ASN A 89 15.88 0.64 -8.12
CA ASN A 89 16.72 0.50 -9.29
C ASN A 89 15.85 0.76 -10.52
N GLU A 90 16.04 1.93 -11.12
CA GLU A 90 15.68 2.16 -12.51
C GLU A 90 16.58 1.27 -13.37
N ALA A 91 16.05 0.14 -13.84
CA ALA A 91 16.68 -0.59 -14.92
C ALA A 91 16.52 0.25 -16.19
N GLY A 92 17.54 1.07 -16.46
CA GLY A 92 17.69 1.82 -17.69
C GLY A 92 17.59 0.88 -18.89
N CYS A 93 16.70 1.24 -19.81
CA CYS A 93 16.69 0.73 -21.17
C CYS A 93 18.02 1.12 -21.84
N THR A 94 19.01 0.22 -21.86
CA THR A 94 20.22 0.40 -22.65
C THR A 94 19.89 0.09 -24.10
N SER A 95 19.69 1.15 -24.89
CA SER A 95 19.64 1.07 -26.35
C SER A 95 20.97 0.51 -26.87
N SER A 96 20.87 -0.60 -27.58
CA SER A 96 21.93 -1.19 -28.38
C SER A 96 22.37 -0.20 -29.47
N LYS A 97 23.56 0.39 -29.32
CA LYS A 97 24.32 1.00 -30.42
C LYS A 97 25.70 0.33 -30.51
N THR A 98 25.79 -0.64 -31.39
CA THR A 98 27.04 -1.09 -32.06
C THR A 98 26.67 -1.07 -33.53
N GLY A 99 27.08 -0.11 -34.35
CA GLY A 99 28.47 0.18 -34.68
C GLY A 99 28.71 -0.35 -36.10
N ILE A 100 28.27 0.38 -37.12
CA ILE A 100 28.67 0.12 -38.52
C ILE A 100 29.75 1.13 -38.86
N SER A 101 30.96 0.60 -39.07
CA SER A 101 32.16 1.34 -39.47
C SER A 101 32.07 1.79 -40.94
N GLU A 102 32.41 3.05 -41.19
CA GLU A 102 32.78 3.58 -42.50
C GLU A 102 34.01 2.87 -43.06
N LYS A 103 33.95 2.45 -44.33
CA LYS A 103 35.12 2.33 -45.22
C LYS A 103 34.70 2.66 -46.66
N ARG A 104 35.26 3.78 -47.12
CA ARG A 104 35.64 4.21 -48.50
C ARG A 104 34.66 3.95 -49.65
#